data_AF-U5CZI4-F1
#
_entry.id   AF-U5CZI4-F1
#
_cell.length_a   1.000
_cell.length_b   1.000
_cell.length_c   1.000
_cell.angle_alpha   90.00
_cell.angle_beta   90.00
_cell.angle_gamma   90.00
#
_symmetry.space_group_name_H-M   'P 1'
#
loop_
_entity.id
_entity.type
_entity.pdbx_description
1 polymer ?
#
loop_
_entity_poly.entity_id
_entity_poly.type
_entity_poly.pdbx_seq_one_letter_code
_entity_poly.pdbx_strand_id
1 'polypeptide(L)'
;MATSISLKPELATMKRKKRKRRVPEFMRRVYGDKYVNTLGNVILSMLPLQNGGTLGAHTGCRCKGRGCLGCSGDPMAFILRDGDPPDYRALISRSFAVLHLLPDLSLPFSPHVRWTQEQIVRRVIDMESCIPYRFSSSPNVMCVKYEKWISSSPMIDVFCSSAWSLLLTRIGDEFMFHLLRHTSIFSPLNNGNYIQIAGAPFTDFIRRFIRVFYIYMEIS
;
A
#
# COMPACT_ATOMS: atom_id res chain seq x y z
N MET A 1 -42.07 23.65 -46.62
CA MET A 1 -41.22 22.45 -46.76
C MET A 1 -39.88 22.72 -46.08
N ALA A 2 -39.33 21.70 -45.42
CA ALA A 2 -37.98 21.58 -44.84
C ALA A 2 -37.68 22.44 -43.58
N THR A 3 -37.92 21.92 -42.36
CA THR A 3 -37.06 21.05 -41.52
C THR A 3 -36.00 21.79 -40.70
N SER A 4 -36.24 21.80 -39.39
CA SER A 4 -35.29 21.99 -38.29
C SER A 4 -34.11 21.02 -38.34
N ILE A 5 -32.88 21.48 -38.09
CA ILE A 5 -31.86 20.66 -37.43
C ILE A 5 -31.08 21.53 -36.43
N SER A 6 -31.30 21.23 -35.16
CA SER A 6 -30.49 21.65 -34.02
C SER A 6 -29.14 20.93 -34.07
N LEU A 7 -28.05 21.67 -33.96
CA LEU A 7 -26.72 21.10 -33.70
C LEU A 7 -26.24 21.63 -32.35
N LYS A 8 -26.42 20.79 -31.33
CA LYS A 8 -25.79 20.92 -30.00
C LYS A 8 -24.26 20.78 -30.16
N PRO A 9 -23.44 21.54 -29.43
CA PRO A 9 -22.03 21.22 -29.33
C PRO A 9 -21.88 19.99 -28.41
N GLU A 10 -21.51 18.85 -29.02
CA GLU A 10 -21.13 17.64 -28.29
C GLU A 10 -19.93 17.94 -27.38
N LEU A 11 -20.21 17.75 -26.09
CA LEU A 11 -19.26 17.75 -25.00
C LEU A 11 -18.23 16.62 -25.25
N ALA A 12 -17.10 16.97 -25.85
CA ALA A 12 -15.94 16.11 -25.98
C ALA A 12 -15.41 15.75 -24.58
N THR A 13 -15.96 14.69 -24.01
CA THR A 13 -15.45 14.05 -22.80
C THR A 13 -14.15 13.33 -23.16
N MET A 14 -13.04 14.08 -23.15
CA MET A 14 -11.71 13.50 -23.11
C MET A 14 -11.58 12.72 -21.80
N LYS A 15 -11.93 11.43 -21.83
CA LYS A 15 -11.51 10.46 -20.82
C LYS A 15 -9.99 10.42 -20.86
N ARG A 16 -9.37 11.26 -20.03
CA ARG A 16 -7.93 11.34 -19.80
C ARG A 16 -7.51 9.96 -19.27
N LYS A 17 -7.05 9.07 -20.15
CA LYS A 17 -6.45 7.78 -19.76
C LYS A 17 -5.35 8.11 -18.74
N LYS A 18 -5.58 7.79 -17.46
CA LYS A 18 -4.58 7.93 -16.40
C LYS A 18 -3.34 7.17 -16.86
N ARG A 19 -2.29 7.89 -17.27
CA ARG A 19 -0.99 7.28 -17.58
C ARG A 19 -0.55 6.52 -16.32
N LYS A 20 -0.45 5.19 -16.39
CA LYS A 20 0.17 4.40 -15.33
C LYS A 20 1.57 4.98 -15.10
N ARG A 21 1.85 5.42 -13.87
CA ARG A 21 3.16 5.97 -13.53
C ARG A 21 4.21 4.89 -13.74
N ARG A 22 5.32 5.25 -14.38
CA ARG A 22 6.39 4.31 -14.67
C ARG A 22 7.10 3.98 -13.36
N VAL A 23 7.13 2.69 -13.02
CA VAL A 23 7.88 2.18 -11.86
C VAL A 23 9.36 2.56 -12.01
N PRO A 24 10.00 3.15 -10.98
CA PRO A 24 11.43 3.43 -10.97
C PRO A 24 12.26 2.20 -11.33
N GLU A 25 13.32 2.40 -12.12
CA GLU A 25 14.09 1.29 -12.69
C GLU A 25 14.70 0.38 -11.61
N PHE A 26 15.19 0.94 -10.50
CA PHE A 26 15.76 0.15 -9.41
C PHE A 26 14.75 -0.81 -8.78
N MET A 27 13.49 -0.39 -8.59
CA MET A 27 12.44 -1.25 -8.02
C MET A 27 12.09 -2.37 -8.99
N ARG A 28 11.99 -2.02 -10.28
CA ARG A 28 11.74 -2.98 -11.36
C ARG A 28 12.81 -4.06 -11.44
N ARG A 29 14.09 -3.70 -11.31
CA ARG A 29 15.19 -4.66 -11.37
C ARG A 29 15.19 -5.63 -10.20
N VAL A 30 14.81 -5.18 -9.00
CA VAL A 30 14.87 -6.00 -7.79
C VAL A 30 13.60 -6.81 -7.55
N TYR A 31 12.43 -6.20 -7.72
CA TYR A 31 11.15 -6.84 -7.43
C TYR A 31 10.44 -7.34 -8.68
N GLY A 32 10.84 -6.90 -9.88
CA GLY A 32 10.13 -7.17 -11.13
C GLY A 32 8.96 -6.20 -11.38
N ASP A 33 8.73 -5.88 -12.66
CA ASP A 33 7.69 -4.93 -13.09
C ASP A 33 6.26 -5.33 -12.67
N LYS A 34 6.01 -6.64 -12.52
CA LYS A 34 4.67 -7.18 -12.20
C LYS A 34 4.28 -6.96 -10.73
N TYR A 35 5.27 -6.86 -9.83
CA TYR A 35 5.03 -6.91 -8.37
C TYR A 35 5.05 -5.54 -7.71
N VAL A 36 5.56 -4.51 -8.41
CA VAL A 36 5.60 -3.14 -7.90
C VAL A 36 4.39 -2.37 -8.39
N ASN A 37 3.60 -1.83 -7.45
CA ASN A 37 2.44 -1.02 -7.79
C ASN A 37 2.30 0.18 -6.83
N THR A 38 1.40 1.11 -7.11
CA THR A 38 1.13 2.19 -6.16
C THR A 38 0.52 1.63 -4.89
N LEU A 39 0.74 2.31 -3.75
CA LEU A 39 0.20 1.89 -2.46
C LEU A 39 -1.31 1.65 -2.52
N GLY A 40 -2.06 2.54 -3.18
CA GLY A 40 -3.50 2.36 -3.39
C GLY A 40 -3.84 1.05 -4.11
N ASN A 41 -3.15 0.72 -5.21
CA ASN A 41 -3.42 -0.52 -5.94
C ASN A 41 -3.02 -1.77 -5.15
N VAL A 42 -1.96 -1.71 -4.35
CA VAL A 42 -1.61 -2.81 -3.43
C VAL A 42 -2.73 -3.04 -2.42
N ILE A 43 -3.25 -1.98 -1.79
CA ILE A 43 -4.38 -2.09 -0.86
C ILE A 43 -5.60 -2.71 -1.53
N LEU A 44 -5.91 -2.33 -2.78
CA LEU A 44 -7.02 -2.92 -3.52
C LEU A 44 -6.78 -4.40 -3.83
N SER A 45 -5.54 -4.80 -4.13
CA SER A 45 -5.20 -6.21 -4.36
C SER A 45 -5.28 -7.08 -3.11
N MET A 46 -5.26 -6.48 -1.92
CA MET A 46 -5.45 -7.16 -0.64
C MET A 46 -6.93 -7.41 -0.32
N LEU A 47 -7.87 -6.86 -1.09
CA LEU A 47 -9.29 -7.08 -0.85
C LEU A 47 -9.68 -8.52 -1.23
N PRO A 48 -10.51 -9.20 -0.41
CA PRO A 48 -10.99 -10.54 -0.74
C PRO A 48 -11.72 -10.53 -2.08
N LEU A 49 -11.38 -11.51 -2.94
CA LEU A 49 -12.08 -11.73 -4.21
C LEU A 49 -13.54 -12.06 -3.91
N GLN A 50 -14.47 -11.26 -4.43
CA GLN A 50 -15.89 -11.55 -4.26
C GLN A 50 -16.25 -12.75 -5.15
N ASN A 51 -16.78 -13.81 -4.54
CA ASN A 51 -17.34 -14.96 -5.25
C ASN A 51 -18.28 -14.46 -6.36
N GLY A 52 -17.94 -14.71 -7.63
CA GLY A 52 -18.82 -14.46 -8.77
C GLY A 52 -18.66 -13.12 -9.51
N GLY A 53 -17.57 -12.37 -9.32
CA GLY A 53 -17.16 -11.32 -10.28
C GLY A 53 -18.03 -10.05 -10.33
N THR A 54 -19.05 -9.93 -9.48
CA THR A 54 -19.85 -8.70 -9.30
C THR A 54 -19.51 -8.06 -7.96
N LEU A 55 -19.23 -6.75 -7.96
CA LEU A 55 -19.01 -5.88 -6.78
C LEU A 55 -20.30 -5.71 -5.93
N GLY A 56 -20.94 -6.81 -5.55
CA GLY A 56 -22.23 -6.86 -4.90
C GLY A 56 -22.15 -7.56 -3.56
N ALA A 57 -22.16 -6.76 -2.50
CA ALA A 57 -22.47 -7.11 -1.11
C ALA A 57 -21.84 -8.42 -0.58
N HIS A 58 -20.75 -8.27 0.18
CA HIS A 58 -20.27 -9.31 1.11
C HIS A 58 -21.41 -9.76 2.03
N THR A 59 -21.90 -10.99 1.84
CA THR A 59 -22.65 -11.74 2.84
C THR A 59 -21.78 -11.81 4.10
N GLY A 60 -22.12 -11.02 5.13
CA GLY A 60 -21.37 -10.95 6.39
C GLY A 60 -20.52 -9.69 6.62
N CYS A 61 -20.56 -8.67 5.76
CA CYS A 61 -19.88 -7.41 6.07
C CYS A 61 -20.56 -6.67 7.23
N ARG A 62 -19.76 -6.23 8.21
CA ARG A 62 -20.23 -5.50 9.40
C ARG A 62 -20.35 -3.98 9.20
N CYS A 63 -20.38 -3.51 7.95
CA CYS A 63 -20.46 -2.07 7.62
C CYS A 63 -21.84 -1.45 7.90
N LYS A 64 -22.85 -2.27 8.23
CA LYS A 64 -24.24 -1.83 8.55
C LYS A 64 -24.85 -0.92 7.46
N GLY A 65 -24.52 -1.16 6.19
CA GLY A 65 -25.01 -0.36 5.07
C GLY A 65 -24.38 1.03 4.90
N ARG A 66 -23.40 1.43 5.73
CA ARG A 66 -22.72 2.74 5.61
C ARG A 66 -21.70 2.81 4.47
N GLY A 67 -21.49 1.70 3.76
CA GLY A 67 -20.40 1.56 2.80
C GLY A 67 -19.06 1.37 3.50
N CYS A 68 -18.23 0.50 2.93
CA CYS A 68 -16.85 0.30 3.35
C CYS A 68 -16.00 -0.01 2.12
N LEU A 69 -14.69 -0.04 2.27
CA LEU A 69 -13.79 -0.32 1.16
C LEU A 69 -14.15 -1.62 0.42
N GLY A 70 -14.37 -2.71 1.17
CA GLY A 70 -14.75 -4.01 0.60
C GLY A 70 -16.15 -4.06 -0.04
N CYS A 71 -17.06 -3.15 0.30
CA CYS A 71 -18.40 -3.07 -0.30
C CYS A 71 -18.52 -1.98 -1.37
N SER A 72 -17.48 -1.19 -1.62
CA SER A 72 -17.54 -0.08 -2.55
C SER A 72 -17.55 -0.58 -4.00
N GLY A 73 -18.49 -0.09 -4.81
CA GLY A 73 -18.49 -0.30 -6.27
C GLY A 73 -17.30 0.36 -6.98
N ASP A 74 -16.68 1.35 -6.34
CA ASP A 74 -15.39 1.93 -6.75
C ASP A 74 -14.47 2.01 -5.51
N PRO A 75 -13.67 0.95 -5.24
CA PRO A 75 -12.75 0.93 -4.11
C PRO A 75 -11.69 2.02 -4.16
N MET A 76 -11.25 2.43 -5.37
CA MET A 76 -10.24 3.48 -5.51
C MET A 76 -10.82 4.84 -5.12
N ALA A 77 -12.04 5.17 -5.56
CA ALA A 77 -12.74 6.39 -5.15
C ALA A 77 -13.12 6.38 -3.66
N PHE A 78 -13.28 5.21 -3.04
CA PHE A 78 -13.52 5.12 -1.59
C PHE A 78 -12.30 5.54 -0.78
N ILE A 79 -11.10 5.08 -1.18
CA ILE A 79 -9.83 5.44 -0.53
C ILE A 79 -9.46 6.88 -0.87
N LEU A 80 -9.52 7.26 -2.14
CA LEU A 80 -9.18 8.61 -2.63
C LEU A 80 -10.44 9.44 -2.93
N ARG A 81 -10.89 10.21 -1.94
CA ARG A 81 -12.06 11.06 -2.02
C ARG A 81 -11.72 12.47 -2.47
N ASP A 82 -12.67 13.13 -3.12
CA ASP A 82 -12.58 14.55 -3.45
C ASP A 82 -12.44 15.39 -2.16
N GLY A 83 -11.46 16.28 -2.14
CA GLY A 83 -11.11 17.07 -0.96
C GLY A 83 -10.07 16.43 -0.02
N ASP A 84 -9.66 15.17 -0.23
CA ASP A 84 -8.61 14.59 0.60
C ASP A 84 -7.29 15.40 0.51
N PRO A 85 -6.54 15.54 1.63
CA PRO A 85 -5.29 16.30 1.69
C PRO A 85 -4.23 15.90 0.64
N PRO A 86 -3.39 16.85 0.18
CA PRO A 86 -2.42 16.59 -0.89
C PRO A 86 -1.34 15.57 -0.49
N ASP A 87 -0.90 15.58 0.77
CA ASP A 87 0.02 14.61 1.36
C ASP A 87 -0.58 13.20 1.41
N TYR A 88 -1.85 13.06 1.79
CA TYR A 88 -2.58 11.80 1.72
C TYR A 88 -2.71 11.29 0.28
N ARG A 89 -3.11 12.16 -0.66
CA ARG A 89 -3.19 11.81 -2.07
C ARG A 89 -1.82 11.37 -2.61
N ALA A 90 -0.75 12.04 -2.19
CA ALA A 90 0.61 11.66 -2.54
C ALA A 90 0.96 10.27 -1.98
N LEU A 91 0.67 10.01 -0.70
CA LEU A 91 0.88 8.71 -0.07
C LEU A 91 0.24 7.57 -0.87
N ILE A 92 -1.03 7.70 -1.28
CA ILE A 92 -1.75 6.61 -1.95
C ILE A 92 -1.34 6.46 -3.43
N SER A 93 -1.14 7.58 -4.13
CA SER A 93 -0.97 7.58 -5.60
C SER A 93 0.48 7.66 -6.07
N ARG A 94 1.41 8.07 -5.21
CA ARG A 94 2.82 8.31 -5.57
C ARG A 94 3.79 7.40 -4.84
N SER A 95 3.41 6.83 -3.70
CA SER A 95 4.20 5.78 -3.05
C SER A 95 4.06 4.46 -3.80
N PHE A 96 5.17 3.74 -3.92
CA PHE A 96 5.18 2.39 -4.46
C PHE A 96 5.22 1.39 -3.32
N ALA A 97 4.57 0.24 -3.52
CA ALA A 97 4.59 -0.85 -2.58
C ALA A 97 4.73 -2.19 -3.32
N VAL A 98 5.30 -3.15 -2.60
CA VAL A 98 5.43 -4.56 -3.01
C VAL A 98 4.82 -5.40 -1.91
N LEU A 99 3.83 -6.23 -2.26
CA LEU A 99 3.15 -7.13 -1.33
C LEU A 99 3.86 -8.49 -1.31
N HIS A 100 4.34 -8.89 -0.14
CA HIS A 100 5.06 -10.16 0.03
C HIS A 100 4.14 -11.30 0.46
N LEU A 101 3.05 -10.97 1.15
CA LEU A 101 2.05 -11.92 1.62
C LEU A 101 0.68 -11.28 1.52
N LEU A 102 -0.31 -11.97 0.96
CA LEU A 102 -1.71 -11.54 0.98
C LEU A 102 -2.32 -11.77 2.38
N PRO A 103 -3.24 -10.92 2.84
CA PRO A 103 -4.04 -11.25 4.02
C PRO A 103 -4.89 -12.48 3.72
N ASP A 104 -5.41 -13.14 4.77
CA ASP A 104 -6.32 -14.25 4.59
C ASP A 104 -7.62 -13.77 3.92
N LEU A 105 -7.69 -13.96 2.60
CA LEU A 105 -8.80 -13.53 1.76
C LEU A 105 -10.07 -14.38 1.98
N SER A 106 -10.01 -15.44 2.79
CA SER A 106 -11.19 -16.20 3.20
C SER A 106 -12.05 -15.46 4.23
N LEU A 107 -11.47 -14.46 4.93
CA LEU A 107 -12.16 -13.66 5.93
C LEU A 107 -12.79 -12.40 5.32
N PRO A 108 -13.98 -11.99 5.82
CA PRO A 108 -14.63 -10.77 5.34
C PRO A 108 -13.84 -9.53 5.73
N PHE A 109 -13.83 -8.53 4.83
CA PHE A 109 -13.23 -7.23 5.12
C PHE A 109 -13.88 -6.56 6.35
N SER A 110 -13.04 -6.04 7.25
CA SER A 110 -13.45 -5.35 8.48
C SER A 110 -13.02 -3.87 8.44
N PRO A 111 -13.95 -2.91 8.35
CA PRO A 111 -13.63 -1.48 8.42
C PRO A 111 -13.38 -0.98 9.85
N HIS A 112 -13.33 -1.86 10.84
CA HIS A 112 -13.23 -1.44 12.23
C HIS A 112 -11.86 -0.83 12.53
N VAL A 113 -11.89 0.31 13.22
CA VAL A 113 -10.73 0.96 13.80
C VAL A 113 -10.92 0.99 15.30
N ARG A 114 -10.14 0.18 16.01
CA ARG A 114 -10.12 0.02 17.46
C ARG A 114 -8.79 0.50 18.03
N TRP A 115 -7.77 0.61 17.19
CA TRP A 115 -6.44 1.03 17.58
C TRP A 115 -6.07 2.35 16.92
N THR A 116 -5.23 3.12 17.60
CA THR A 116 -4.56 4.26 16.97
C THR A 116 -3.50 3.75 16.01
N GLN A 117 -3.11 4.60 15.07
CA GLN A 117 -2.04 4.29 14.13
C GLN A 117 -0.73 3.94 14.84
N GLU A 118 -0.40 4.67 15.92
CA GLU A 118 0.76 4.38 16.76
C GLU A 118 0.70 3.00 17.41
N GLN A 119 -0.47 2.60 17.93
CA GLN A 119 -0.65 1.27 18.53
C GLN A 119 -0.43 0.15 17.50
N ILE A 120 -0.86 0.35 16.24
CA ILE A 120 -0.64 -0.62 15.17
C ILE A 120 0.86 -0.70 14.83
N VAL A 121 1.52 0.44 14.65
CA VAL A 121 2.96 0.51 14.35
C VAL A 121 3.78 -0.19 15.42
N ARG A 122 3.50 0.08 16.70
CA ARG A 122 4.17 -0.58 17.83
C ARG A 122 3.96 -2.09 17.82
N ARG A 123 2.73 -2.57 17.59
CA ARG A 123 2.45 -4.01 17.48
C ARG A 123 3.22 -4.67 16.36
N VAL A 124 3.37 -4.01 15.21
CA VAL A 124 4.18 -4.53 14.09
C VAL A 124 5.65 -4.62 14.52
N ILE A 125 6.19 -3.57 15.13
CA ILE A 125 7.59 -3.54 15.62
C ILE A 125 7.83 -4.63 16.67
N ASP A 126 6.93 -4.79 17.64
CA ASP A 126 7.02 -5.81 18.69
C ASP A 126 7.00 -7.23 18.08
N MET A 127 6.11 -7.48 17.13
CA MET A 127 6.04 -8.76 16.41
C MET A 127 7.31 -9.05 15.62
N GLU A 128 7.85 -8.07 14.89
CA GLU A 128 9.11 -8.22 14.15
C GLU A 128 10.31 -8.45 15.09
N SER A 129 10.31 -7.82 16.27
CA SER A 129 11.36 -7.97 17.29
C SER A 129 11.37 -9.36 17.93
N CYS A 130 10.24 -10.07 17.93
CA CYS A 130 10.14 -11.44 18.44
C CYS A 130 10.63 -12.49 17.42
N ILE A 131 10.89 -12.13 16.17
CA ILE A 131 11.36 -13.08 15.16
C ILE A 131 12.83 -13.44 15.44
N PRO A 132 13.15 -14.71 15.72
CA PRO A 132 14.55 -15.09 15.97
C PRO A 132 15.43 -14.77 14.76
N TYR A 133 16.64 -14.26 15.01
CA TYR A 133 17.59 -13.85 13.96
C TYR A 133 17.84 -14.90 12.87
N ARG A 134 17.79 -16.20 13.23
CA ARG A 134 17.93 -17.32 12.27
C ARG A 134 16.80 -17.40 11.23
N PHE A 135 15.65 -16.81 11.51
CA PHE A 135 14.48 -16.75 10.64
C PHE A 135 14.30 -15.39 9.96
N SER A 136 14.96 -14.33 10.47
CA SER A 136 14.98 -13.01 9.84
C SER A 136 16.33 -12.33 10.07
N SER A 137 17.15 -12.30 9.01
CA SER A 137 18.44 -11.61 9.01
C SER A 137 18.32 -10.12 8.61
N SER A 138 17.10 -9.68 8.27
CA SER A 138 16.81 -8.38 7.67
C SER A 138 15.51 -7.82 8.28
N PRO A 139 15.58 -7.23 9.49
CA PRO A 139 14.39 -6.71 10.16
C PRO A 139 13.74 -5.60 9.33
N ASN A 140 12.42 -5.48 9.42
CA ASN A 140 11.67 -4.43 8.74
C ASN A 140 12.30 -3.04 9.00
N VAL A 141 12.42 -2.19 7.97
CA VAL A 141 12.97 -0.83 8.07
C VAL A 141 12.27 0.00 9.16
N MET A 142 11.00 -0.31 9.46
CA MET A 142 10.26 0.28 10.58
C MET A 142 10.93 0.10 11.95
N CYS A 143 11.68 -0.99 12.15
CA CYS A 143 12.38 -1.32 13.38
C CYS A 143 13.75 -0.62 13.48
N VAL A 144 14.25 -0.02 12.41
CA VAL A 144 15.56 0.62 12.39
C VAL A 144 15.56 1.84 13.32
N LYS A 145 16.53 1.89 14.24
CA LYS A 145 16.65 2.93 15.28
C LYS A 145 15.43 3.03 16.21
N TYR A 146 14.66 1.94 16.38
CA TYR A 146 13.60 1.92 17.37
C TYR A 146 14.18 1.81 18.78
N GLU A 147 13.90 2.81 19.61
CA GLU A 147 14.28 2.82 21.01
C GLU A 147 13.13 2.31 21.88
N LYS A 148 13.25 1.07 22.36
CA LYS A 148 12.20 0.38 23.12
C LYS A 148 11.80 1.13 24.40
N TRP A 149 12.76 1.78 25.07
CA TRP A 149 12.55 2.45 26.36
C TRP A 149 11.64 3.68 26.27
N ILE A 150 11.73 4.41 25.15
CA ILE A 150 10.93 5.62 24.90
C ILE A 150 9.88 5.39 23.80
N SER A 151 9.80 4.17 23.25
CA SER A 151 8.88 3.78 22.19
C SER A 151 8.90 4.76 21.00
N SER A 152 10.10 5.18 20.58
CA SER A 152 10.29 6.21 19.57
C SER A 152 11.19 5.74 18.42
N SER A 153 10.87 6.21 17.22
CA SER A 153 11.74 6.17 16.05
C SER A 153 11.26 7.21 15.03
N PRO A 154 12.11 7.68 14.11
CA PRO A 154 11.67 8.54 13.01
C PRO A 154 10.59 7.89 12.14
N MET A 155 10.53 6.55 12.10
CA MET A 155 9.49 5.82 11.37
C MET A 155 8.15 5.89 12.08
N ILE A 156 8.10 5.92 13.41
CA ILE A 156 6.87 6.14 14.16
C ILE A 156 6.26 7.49 13.76
N ASP A 157 7.05 8.56 13.71
CA ASP A 157 6.54 9.89 13.30
C ASP A 157 5.98 9.87 11.87
N VAL A 158 6.67 9.21 10.94
CA VAL A 158 6.20 9.04 9.55
C VAL A 158 4.86 8.32 9.53
N PHE A 159 4.77 7.15 10.17
CA PHE A 159 3.56 6.33 10.15
C PHE A 159 2.45 6.89 11.02
N CYS A 160 2.72 7.79 11.96
CA CYS A 160 1.70 8.46 12.79
C CYS A 160 1.22 9.80 12.21
N SER A 161 1.77 10.24 11.06
CA SER A 161 1.28 11.44 10.39
C SER A 161 -0.21 11.38 10.02
N SER A 162 -0.81 12.55 9.79
CA SER A 162 -2.22 12.70 9.41
C SER A 162 -2.62 11.86 8.20
N ALA A 163 -1.75 11.74 7.21
CA ALA A 163 -1.98 10.93 6.02
C ALA A 163 -2.16 9.44 6.33
N TRP A 164 -1.30 8.87 7.18
CA TRP A 164 -1.40 7.46 7.58
C TRP A 164 -2.55 7.21 8.54
N SER A 165 -2.80 8.13 9.46
CA SER A 165 -3.97 8.08 10.35
C SER A 165 -5.27 8.13 9.55
N LEU A 166 -5.35 8.97 8.51
CA LEU A 166 -6.49 8.99 7.58
C LEU A 166 -6.60 7.66 6.84
N LEU A 167 -5.49 7.09 6.36
CA LEU A 167 -5.50 5.79 5.69
C LEU A 167 -6.09 4.70 6.59
N LEU A 168 -5.69 4.65 7.86
CA LEU A 168 -6.24 3.71 8.85
C LEU A 168 -7.76 3.80 8.91
N THR A 169 -8.34 5.00 8.96
CA THR A 169 -9.80 5.17 8.98
C THR A 169 -10.51 4.64 7.73
N ARG A 170 -9.80 4.49 6.61
CA ARG A 170 -10.34 3.96 5.35
C ARG A 170 -10.26 2.44 5.27
N ILE A 171 -9.18 1.86 5.77
CA ILE A 171 -8.86 0.43 5.54
C ILE A 171 -9.09 -0.46 6.76
N GLY A 172 -9.13 0.10 7.96
CA GLY A 172 -9.30 -0.66 9.22
C GLY A 172 -7.99 -1.21 9.80
N ASP A 173 -8.04 -1.66 11.05
CA ASP A 173 -6.86 -2.08 11.81
C ASP A 173 -6.13 -3.27 11.16
N GLU A 174 -6.88 -4.31 10.79
CA GLU A 174 -6.32 -5.57 10.27
C GLU A 174 -5.55 -5.35 8.97
N PHE A 175 -6.13 -4.58 8.05
CA PHE A 175 -5.48 -4.24 6.79
C PHE A 175 -4.29 -3.32 7.00
N MET A 176 -4.35 -2.37 7.92
CA MET A 176 -3.21 -1.52 8.24
C MET A 176 -2.07 -2.34 8.85
N PHE A 177 -2.36 -3.22 9.81
CA PHE A 177 -1.37 -4.12 10.40
C PHE A 177 -0.70 -4.99 9.33
N HIS A 178 -1.52 -5.63 8.48
CA HIS A 178 -1.02 -6.50 7.40
C HIS A 178 -0.20 -5.72 6.38
N LEU A 179 -0.65 -4.53 6.00
CA LEU A 179 0.06 -3.63 5.08
C LEU A 179 1.45 -3.32 5.62
N LEU A 180 1.58 -2.87 6.87
CA LEU A 180 2.86 -2.46 7.45
C LEU A 180 3.82 -3.63 7.66
N ARG A 181 3.28 -4.81 7.99
CA ARG A 181 4.08 -6.00 8.26
C ARG A 181 4.55 -6.73 7.00
N HIS A 182 3.69 -6.82 5.98
CA HIS A 182 3.90 -7.70 4.83
C HIS A 182 4.15 -6.98 3.52
N THR A 183 4.45 -5.69 3.55
CA THR A 183 4.83 -4.93 2.35
C THR A 183 6.15 -4.20 2.49
N SER A 184 6.84 -4.06 1.36
CA SER A 184 7.89 -3.05 1.21
C SER A 184 7.27 -1.78 0.65
N ILE A 185 7.40 -0.66 1.35
CA ILE A 185 6.79 0.62 0.95
C ILE A 185 7.87 1.66 0.71
N PHE A 186 7.75 2.37 -0.41
CA PHE A 186 8.65 3.42 -0.85
C PHE A 186 7.88 4.72 -1.04
N SER A 187 8.19 5.70 -0.19
CA SER A 187 7.60 7.04 -0.24
C SER A 187 8.40 7.97 -1.16
N PRO A 188 7.76 8.78 -2.02
CA PRO A 188 8.47 9.71 -2.87
C PRO A 188 9.04 10.89 -2.09
N LEU A 189 10.21 11.35 -2.52
CA LEU A 189 10.83 12.60 -2.09
C LEU A 189 10.60 13.70 -3.14
N ASN A 190 10.87 14.96 -2.77
CA ASN A 190 10.62 16.12 -3.62
C ASN A 190 11.49 16.16 -4.89
N ASN A 191 12.62 15.46 -4.90
CA ASN A 191 13.58 15.40 -6.01
C ASN A 191 13.36 14.22 -6.97
N GLY A 192 12.23 13.52 -6.86
CA GLY A 192 11.95 12.33 -7.69
C GLY A 192 12.62 11.04 -7.20
N ASN A 193 13.39 11.10 -6.10
CA ASN A 193 13.90 9.91 -5.43
C ASN A 193 12.84 9.31 -4.49
N TYR A 194 13.15 8.14 -3.93
CA TYR A 194 12.28 7.39 -3.05
C TYR A 194 13.03 6.96 -1.80
N ILE A 195 12.35 6.99 -0.66
CA ILE A 195 12.83 6.42 0.60
C ILE A 195 12.01 5.19 0.94
N GLN A 196 12.67 4.09 1.32
CA GLN A 196 11.99 2.93 1.87
C GLN A 196 11.59 3.20 3.31
N ILE A 197 10.33 2.94 3.64
CA ILE A 197 9.76 3.18 4.98
C ILE A 197 9.21 1.91 5.63
N ALA A 198 9.03 0.83 4.87
CA ALA A 198 8.62 -0.48 5.39
C ALA A 198 9.22 -1.65 4.60
N GLY A 199 9.18 -2.84 5.20
CA GLY A 199 9.67 -4.11 4.67
C GLY A 199 11.17 -4.31 4.88
N ALA A 200 11.70 -5.47 4.46
CA ALA A 200 13.13 -5.77 4.56
C ALA A 200 13.98 -4.74 3.78
N PRO A 201 15.13 -4.28 4.32
CA PRO A 201 15.94 -3.24 3.70
C PRO A 201 16.34 -3.61 2.27
N PHE A 202 16.09 -2.70 1.34
CA PHE A 202 16.43 -2.87 -0.07
C PHE A 202 17.94 -3.17 -0.26
N THR A 203 18.80 -2.62 0.59
CA THR A 203 20.25 -2.85 0.56
C THR A 203 20.63 -4.31 0.74
N ASP A 204 19.83 -5.10 1.47
CA ASP A 204 20.11 -6.51 1.68
C ASP A 204 19.81 -7.34 0.42
N PHE A 205 18.81 -6.90 -0.36
CA PHE A 205 18.55 -7.47 -1.69
C PHE A 205 19.69 -7.17 -2.65
N ILE A 206 20.23 -5.94 -2.67
CA ILE A 206 21.41 -5.62 -3.50
C ILE A 206 22.61 -6.48 -3.10
N ARG A 207 22.90 -6.61 -1.80
CA ARG A 207 24.02 -7.43 -1.31
C ARG A 207 23.87 -8.90 -1.69
N ARG A 208 22.66 -9.45 -1.64
CA ARG A 208 22.36 -10.81 -2.12
C ARG A 208 22.54 -10.92 -3.64
N PHE A 209 22.05 -9.96 -4.41
CA PHE A 209 22.19 -9.95 -5.87
C PHE A 209 23.66 -9.92 -6.28
N ILE A 210 24.47 -9.06 -5.66
CA ILE A 210 25.91 -8.98 -5.90
C ILE A 210 26.59 -10.31 -5.52
N ARG A 211 26.30 -10.87 -4.34
CA ARG A 211 26.87 -12.16 -3.93
C ARG A 211 26.53 -13.31 -4.88
N VAL A 212 25.29 -13.38 -5.35
CA VAL A 212 24.87 -14.39 -6.34
C VAL A 212 25.60 -14.18 -7.66
N PHE A 213 25.74 -12.93 -8.13
CA PHE A 213 26.51 -12.63 -9.33
C PHE A 213 28.00 -13.04 -9.22
N TYR A 214 28.64 -12.80 -8.07
CA TYR A 214 30.02 -13.23 -7.84
C TYR A 214 30.16 -14.76 -7.79
N ILE A 215 29.22 -15.48 -7.15
CA ILE A 215 29.22 -16.94 -7.14
C ILE A 215 29.06 -17.51 -8.56
N TYR A 216 28.21 -16.92 -9.39
CA TYR A 216 28.05 -17.35 -10.79
C TYR A 216 29.30 -17.07 -11.64
N MET A 217 30.05 -15.99 -11.36
CA MET A 217 31.31 -15.68 -12.04
C MET A 217 32.49 -16.55 -11.60
N GLU A 218 32.47 -17.11 -10.38
CA GLU A 218 33.51 -18.06 -9.91
C GLU A 218 33.29 -19.50 -10.38
N ILE A 219 32.08 -19.84 -10.86
CA ILE A 219 31.69 -21.19 -11.30
C ILE A 219 31.68 -21.31 -12.85
N SER A 220 31.97 -20.23 -13.58
CA SER A 220 32.07 -20.20 -15.06
C SER A 220 33.51 -20.21 -15.53
#